data_AF-A0A1H3CKK1-F1
#
_entry.id   AF-A0A1H3CKK1-F1
#
_cell.length_a   1.000
_cell.length_b   1.000
_cell.length_c   1.000
_cell.angle_alpha   90.00
_cell.angle_beta   90.00
_cell.angle_gamma   90.00
#
_symmetry.space_group_name_H-M   'P 1'
#
loop_
_entity.id
_entity.type
_entity.pdbx_description
1 polymer ?
#
loop_
_entity_poly.entity_id
_entity_poly.type
_entity_poly.pdbx_seq_one_letter_code
_entity_poly.pdbx_strand_id
1 'polypeptide(L)'
;MVRVIGATRLTRITGEDSCNRTASRFGIHATDLGIMWDDGRGGVLAAFGDTYGDGWGGHGAGPKSADWRYNVIARSTNTDLDAGLKFDSVLSREDGMAGQALPGDRTGTREHTVIPTAGIAIGGRNYLHYMSVRRWGMPGVWHTNYGALAYSDDGGRRGRSRRRRSGGTRGSPG
;
A
#
# COMPACT_ATOMS: atom_id res chain seq x y z
N MET A 1 -28.34 1.28 15.03
CA MET A 1 -27.37 2.40 15.11
C MET A 1 -26.14 1.88 15.82
N VAL A 2 -24.97 1.89 15.18
CA VAL A 2 -23.71 1.51 15.83
C VAL A 2 -23.14 2.76 16.50
N ARG A 3 -22.86 2.68 17.81
CA ARG A 3 -22.25 3.75 18.59
C ARG A 3 -20.91 3.27 19.14
N VAL A 4 -19.84 3.97 18.79
CA VAL A 4 -18.53 3.72 19.39
C VAL A 4 -18.51 4.34 20.79
N ILE A 5 -18.22 3.52 21.80
CA ILE A 5 -18.20 3.93 23.22
C ILE A 5 -16.79 4.15 23.77
N GLY A 6 -15.77 3.72 23.03
CA GLY A 6 -14.36 3.88 23.39
C GLY A 6 -13.45 3.36 22.28
N ALA A 7 -12.20 3.80 22.29
CA ALA A 7 -11.15 3.31 21.42
C ALA A 7 -9.84 3.28 22.20
N THR A 8 -9.10 2.17 22.08
CA THR A 8 -7.79 2.00 22.69
C THR A 8 -6.78 1.71 21.58
N ARG A 9 -5.66 2.45 21.57
CA ARG A 9 -4.56 2.16 20.66
C ARG A 9 -3.77 0.96 21.20
N LEU A 10 -3.72 -0.12 20.43
CA LEU A 10 -2.94 -1.32 20.79
C LEU A 10 -1.47 -1.15 20.39
N THR A 11 -1.19 -1.13 19.09
CA THR A 11 0.17 -1.09 18.55
C THR A 11 0.21 -0.48 17.15
N ARG A 12 1.40 -0.08 16.71
CA ARG A 12 1.66 0.23 15.30
C ARG A 12 1.71 -1.07 14.50
N ILE A 13 1.37 -1.01 13.22
CA ILE A 13 1.46 -2.16 12.30
C ILE A 13 2.66 -2.09 11.34
N THR A 14 3.32 -0.93 11.24
CA THR A 14 4.55 -0.71 10.45
C THR A 14 5.62 0.01 11.28
N GLY A 15 6.89 -0.11 10.87
CA GLY A 15 8.09 0.35 11.56
C GLY A 15 8.74 -0.74 12.44
N GLU A 16 9.94 -0.47 12.95
CA GLU A 16 10.66 -1.43 13.82
C GLU A 16 9.93 -1.67 15.14
N ASP A 17 9.38 -0.62 15.76
CA ASP A 17 8.64 -0.74 17.03
C ASP A 17 7.20 -1.25 16.89
N SER A 18 6.81 -1.75 15.71
CA SER A 18 5.48 -2.34 15.48
C SER A 18 5.41 -3.78 15.97
N CYS A 19 4.20 -4.31 16.14
CA CYS A 19 4.01 -5.76 16.35
C CYS A 19 4.57 -6.61 15.19
N ASN A 20 4.89 -5.98 14.06
CA ASN A 20 5.42 -6.62 12.88
C ASN A 20 6.91 -6.44 12.67
N ARG A 21 7.60 -5.54 13.40
CA ARG A 21 9.01 -5.17 13.15
C ARG A 21 9.33 -5.04 11.66
N THR A 22 8.50 -4.29 10.93
CA THR A 22 8.54 -4.33 9.46
C THR A 22 9.82 -3.76 8.87
N ALA A 23 10.58 -2.96 9.61
CA ALA A 23 11.86 -2.44 9.18
C ALA A 23 12.88 -3.58 9.03
N SER A 24 13.15 -4.33 10.10
CA SER A 24 14.05 -5.48 10.06
C SER A 24 13.52 -6.67 9.24
N ARG A 25 12.20 -6.93 9.27
CA ARG A 25 11.61 -8.10 8.57
C ARG A 25 11.39 -7.88 7.08
N PHE A 26 11.04 -6.66 6.67
CA PHE A 26 10.54 -6.38 5.32
C PHE A 26 11.14 -5.11 4.68
N GLY A 27 12.07 -4.42 5.36
CA GLY A 27 12.64 -3.16 4.90
C GLY A 27 11.64 -2.01 4.88
N ILE A 28 10.52 -2.09 5.62
CA ILE A 28 9.49 -1.05 5.69
C ILE A 28 9.66 -0.27 7.00
N HIS A 29 10.31 0.89 6.93
CA HIS A 29 10.57 1.76 8.09
C HIS A 29 9.42 2.71 8.35
N ALA A 30 8.79 3.21 7.29
CA ALA A 30 7.62 4.07 7.37
C ALA A 30 6.78 3.92 6.10
N THR A 31 5.49 4.24 6.22
CA THR A 31 4.53 4.21 5.12
C THR A 31 3.54 5.35 5.26
N ASP A 32 2.93 5.74 4.15
CA ASP A 32 1.60 6.34 4.19
C ASP A 32 0.49 5.28 4.03
N LEU A 33 -0.73 5.67 4.41
CA LEU A 33 -1.96 4.90 4.25
C LEU A 33 -1.91 3.49 4.87
N GLY A 34 -2.79 2.61 4.39
CA GLY A 34 -3.06 1.29 4.94
C GLY A 34 -4.43 0.78 4.50
N ILE A 35 -4.60 0.61 3.18
CA ILE A 35 -5.87 0.16 2.58
C ILE A 35 -5.98 -1.35 2.78
N MET A 36 -6.97 -1.79 3.54
CA MET A 36 -7.15 -3.19 3.89
C MET A 36 -8.42 -3.78 3.29
N TRP A 37 -8.37 -5.03 2.87
CA TRP A 37 -9.54 -5.78 2.40
C TRP A 37 -9.37 -7.29 2.61
N ASP A 38 -10.49 -8.00 2.71
CA ASP A 38 -10.53 -9.46 2.72
C ASP A 38 -10.03 -10.00 1.37
N ASP A 39 -9.07 -10.92 1.40
CA ASP A 39 -8.39 -11.42 0.20
C ASP A 39 -9.16 -12.53 -0.53
N GLY A 40 -10.31 -12.93 0.00
CA GLY A 40 -11.17 -14.03 -0.47
C GLY A 40 -10.59 -15.41 -0.19
N ARG A 41 -9.56 -15.51 0.67
CA ARG A 41 -8.75 -16.71 0.95
C ARG A 41 -8.43 -16.85 2.44
N GLY A 42 -9.30 -16.31 3.30
CA GLY A 42 -9.17 -16.40 4.76
C GLY A 42 -8.08 -15.49 5.34
N GLY A 43 -7.68 -14.44 4.62
CA GLY A 43 -6.77 -13.42 5.12
C GLY A 43 -7.18 -12.02 4.70
N VAL A 44 -6.41 -11.05 5.15
CA VAL A 44 -6.50 -9.64 4.80
C VAL A 44 -5.24 -9.24 4.04
N LEU A 45 -5.41 -8.53 2.94
CA LEU A 45 -4.34 -7.79 2.29
C LEU A 45 -4.35 -6.35 2.78
N ALA A 46 -3.15 -5.79 2.99
CA ALA A 46 -2.93 -4.40 3.33
C ALA A 46 -2.01 -3.76 2.28
N ALA A 47 -2.52 -2.76 1.56
CA ALA A 47 -1.75 -1.97 0.62
C ALA A 47 -1.38 -0.62 1.23
N PHE A 48 -0.08 -0.35 1.26
CA PHE A 48 0.51 0.92 1.69
C PHE A 48 0.92 1.72 0.47
N GLY A 49 0.86 3.04 0.54
CA GLY A 49 1.37 3.91 -0.53
C GLY A 49 2.86 4.17 -0.33
N ASP A 50 3.25 5.45 -0.33
CA ASP A 50 4.66 5.83 -0.26
C ASP A 50 5.34 5.16 0.94
N THR A 51 6.28 4.27 0.65
CA THR A 51 6.90 3.36 1.60
C THR A 51 8.40 3.55 1.57
N TYR A 52 8.98 3.70 2.75
CA TYR A 52 10.36 4.14 2.92
C TYR A 52 11.18 3.09 3.68
N GLY A 53 12.41 2.90 3.21
CA GLY A 53 13.44 2.07 3.82
C GLY A 53 14.34 2.85 4.78
N ASP A 54 15.50 2.26 5.06
CA ASP A 54 16.47 2.77 6.02
C ASP A 54 17.04 4.15 5.62
N GLY A 55 17.29 4.99 6.62
CA GLY A 55 17.78 6.36 6.39
C GLY A 55 16.74 7.36 5.87
N TRP A 56 15.44 7.00 5.84
CA TRP A 56 14.39 7.98 5.55
C TRP A 56 14.23 8.98 6.71
N GLY A 57 14.48 10.26 6.42
CA GLY A 57 14.47 11.34 7.41
C GLY A 57 13.10 11.95 7.73
N GLY A 58 11.98 11.29 7.39
CA GLY A 58 10.64 11.74 7.78
C GLY A 58 9.94 12.73 6.83
N HIS A 59 10.49 13.02 5.66
CA HIS A 59 9.96 14.03 4.74
C HIS A 59 10.22 13.70 3.27
N GLY A 60 9.17 13.84 2.46
CA GLY A 60 9.20 13.55 1.02
C GLY A 60 9.70 12.12 0.71
N ALA A 61 10.36 11.97 -0.43
CA ALA A 61 10.98 10.70 -0.83
C ALA A 61 12.23 10.33 0.00
N GLY A 62 12.80 11.28 0.75
CA GLY A 62 14.11 11.13 1.36
C GLY A 62 15.26 11.02 0.35
N PRO A 63 16.48 10.67 0.81
CA PRO A 63 17.61 10.41 -0.07
C PRO A 63 17.38 9.15 -0.93
N LYS A 64 18.13 9.00 -2.02
CA LYS A 64 18.05 7.80 -2.88
C LYS A 64 18.28 6.49 -2.11
N SER A 65 19.07 6.53 -1.04
CA SER A 65 19.34 5.38 -0.18
C SER A 65 18.13 4.95 0.65
N ALA A 66 17.10 5.80 0.78
CA ALA A 66 15.90 5.51 1.57
C ALA A 66 14.93 4.52 0.90
N ASP A 67 15.32 3.85 -0.19
CA ASP A 67 14.56 2.81 -0.89
C ASP A 67 13.05 3.12 -0.99
N TRP A 68 12.75 4.33 -1.47
CA TRP A 68 11.37 4.77 -1.63
C TRP A 68 10.67 3.95 -2.70
N ARG A 69 9.59 3.29 -2.29
CA ARG A 69 8.67 2.51 -3.13
C ARG A 69 7.31 3.20 -3.12
N TYR A 70 6.67 3.30 -4.27
CA TYR A 70 5.36 3.95 -4.39
C TYR A 70 4.25 3.24 -3.62
N ASN A 71 4.38 1.93 -3.45
CA ASN A 71 3.40 1.11 -2.75
C ASN A 71 3.99 -0.26 -2.44
N VAL A 72 3.56 -0.84 -1.33
CA VAL A 72 3.87 -2.24 -0.96
C VAL A 72 2.60 -2.94 -0.49
N ILE A 73 2.58 -4.26 -0.56
CA ILE A 73 1.45 -5.08 -0.11
C ILE A 73 1.94 -6.07 0.95
N ALA A 74 1.23 -6.12 2.07
CA ALA A 74 1.38 -7.12 3.12
C ALA A 74 0.13 -8.00 3.21
N ARG A 75 0.28 -9.21 3.74
CA ARG A 75 -0.82 -10.15 3.99
C ARG A 75 -0.81 -10.61 5.44
N SER A 76 -1.99 -10.71 6.03
CA SER A 76 -2.23 -11.24 7.37
C SER A 76 -3.33 -12.29 7.33
N THR A 77 -3.12 -13.41 7.99
CA THR A 77 -4.14 -14.41 8.35
C THR A 77 -4.44 -14.38 9.85
N ASN A 78 -3.82 -13.46 10.57
CA ASN A 78 -4.01 -13.31 12.00
C ASN A 78 -5.46 -12.92 12.33
N THR A 79 -6.11 -13.75 13.15
CA THR A 79 -7.46 -13.50 13.66
C THR A 79 -7.47 -13.00 15.11
N ASP A 80 -6.36 -13.12 15.84
CA ASP A 80 -6.19 -12.59 17.18
C ASP A 80 -5.59 -11.17 17.12
N LEU A 81 -6.45 -10.16 17.22
CA LEU A 81 -6.08 -8.76 17.09
C LEU A 81 -5.70 -8.09 18.41
N ASP A 82 -5.70 -8.79 19.54
CA ASP A 82 -5.37 -8.21 20.85
C ASP A 82 -3.91 -7.75 20.91
N ALA A 83 -3.03 -8.44 20.16
CA ALA A 83 -1.63 -8.08 19.97
C ALA A 83 -1.36 -7.29 18.68
N GLY A 84 -2.41 -6.81 18.00
CA GLY A 84 -2.34 -6.08 16.72
C GLY A 84 -2.41 -6.97 15.48
N LEU A 85 -2.46 -6.33 14.31
CA LEU A 85 -2.52 -6.99 13.01
C LEU A 85 -1.13 -7.51 12.59
N LYS A 86 -0.88 -8.82 12.70
CA LYS A 86 0.40 -9.44 12.35
C LYS A 86 0.46 -9.85 10.88
N PHE A 87 1.48 -9.38 10.17
CA PHE A 87 1.76 -9.74 8.79
C PHE A 87 2.56 -11.04 8.70
N ASP A 88 2.01 -12.01 7.95
CA ASP A 88 2.68 -13.26 7.63
C ASP A 88 3.73 -13.05 6.54
N SER A 89 3.42 -12.20 5.56
CA SER A 89 4.23 -12.02 4.37
C SER A 89 4.02 -10.65 3.72
N VAL A 90 4.96 -10.25 2.88
CA VAL A 90 4.84 -9.13 1.93
C VAL A 90 4.96 -9.65 0.50
N LEU A 91 4.48 -8.89 -0.47
CA LEU A 91 4.91 -9.09 -1.85
C LEU A 91 6.40 -8.75 -1.91
N SER A 92 7.26 -9.77 -1.99
CA SER A 92 8.70 -9.61 -1.82
C SER A 92 9.44 -9.37 -3.13
N ARG A 93 10.60 -8.73 -3.04
CA ARG A 93 11.67 -8.75 -4.05
C ARG A 93 12.48 -10.04 -3.89
N GLU A 94 13.52 -10.20 -4.71
CA GLU A 94 14.42 -11.37 -4.69
C GLU A 94 15.18 -11.52 -3.37
N ASP A 95 15.48 -10.41 -2.69
CA ASP A 95 16.15 -10.37 -1.39
C ASP A 95 15.23 -10.67 -0.20
N GLY A 96 13.94 -10.93 -0.45
CA GLY A 96 12.93 -11.18 0.59
C GLY A 96 12.31 -9.92 1.21
N MET A 97 12.85 -8.72 0.92
CA MET A 97 12.28 -7.45 1.39
C MET A 97 11.05 -7.06 0.58
N ALA A 98 10.24 -6.14 1.10
CA ALA A 98 9.01 -5.72 0.42
C ALA A 98 9.30 -5.06 -0.92
N GLY A 99 8.67 -5.56 -1.98
CA GLY A 99 8.75 -5.04 -3.33
C GLY A 99 7.68 -4.02 -3.64
N GLN A 100 7.97 -3.16 -4.62
CA GLN A 100 6.97 -2.26 -5.16
C GLN A 100 5.95 -3.06 -5.97
N ALA A 101 4.68 -3.04 -5.57
CA ALA A 101 3.65 -3.87 -6.21
C ALA A 101 3.25 -3.33 -7.58
N LEU A 102 2.92 -2.04 -7.66
CA LEU A 102 2.57 -1.34 -8.89
C LEU A 102 3.75 -0.49 -9.35
N PRO A 103 4.37 -0.79 -10.50
CA PRO A 103 5.47 -0.01 -11.01
C PRO A 103 5.01 1.38 -11.45
N GLY A 104 5.96 2.31 -11.45
CA GLY A 104 5.77 3.60 -12.10
C GLY A 104 5.44 3.47 -13.60
N ASP A 105 4.87 4.51 -14.17
CA ASP A 105 4.52 4.61 -15.58
C ASP A 105 5.80 4.56 -16.45
N ARG A 106 5.85 3.56 -17.33
CA ARG A 106 6.99 3.34 -18.23
C ARG A 106 6.82 4.02 -19.58
N THR A 107 5.67 4.66 -19.84
CA THR A 107 5.40 5.33 -21.14
C THR A 107 5.94 6.76 -21.22
N GLY A 108 6.74 7.19 -20.23
CA GLY A 108 7.33 8.53 -20.19
C GLY A 108 6.44 9.63 -19.63
N THR A 109 5.21 9.30 -19.21
CA THR A 109 4.36 10.25 -18.47
C THR A 109 4.97 10.49 -17.10
N ARG A 110 5.12 11.78 -16.72
CA ARG A 110 5.57 12.14 -15.37
C ARG A 110 4.60 11.56 -14.34
N GLU A 111 5.08 10.60 -13.57
CA GLU A 111 4.37 10.01 -12.44
C GLU A 111 5.26 10.21 -11.21
N HIS A 112 4.73 10.95 -10.24
CA HIS A 112 5.39 11.21 -8.98
C HIS A 112 5.34 9.97 -8.08
N THR A 113 4.16 9.33 -7.98
CA THR A 113 3.94 8.10 -7.22
C THR A 113 2.65 7.41 -7.70
N VAL A 114 2.44 6.16 -7.24
CA VAL A 114 1.26 5.33 -7.49
C VAL A 114 0.66 4.92 -6.16
N ILE A 115 -0.50 5.49 -5.83
CA ILE A 115 -1.10 5.37 -4.50
C ILE A 115 -2.33 4.44 -4.54
N PRO A 116 -2.36 3.36 -3.72
CA PRO A 116 -3.56 2.55 -3.51
C PRO A 116 -4.67 3.36 -2.86
N THR A 117 -5.92 3.09 -3.25
CA THR A 117 -7.09 3.84 -2.74
C THR A 117 -8.24 2.94 -2.29
N ALA A 118 -8.39 1.74 -2.86
CA ALA A 118 -9.38 0.75 -2.44
C ALA A 118 -8.97 -0.65 -2.91
N GLY A 119 -9.35 -1.69 -2.16
CA GLY A 119 -9.15 -3.09 -2.56
C GLY A 119 -10.40 -3.93 -2.31
N ILE A 120 -10.64 -4.92 -3.16
CA ILE A 120 -11.73 -5.90 -3.03
C ILE A 120 -11.33 -7.27 -3.60
N ALA A 121 -11.97 -8.34 -3.13
CA ALA A 121 -11.88 -9.66 -3.73
C ALA A 121 -13.23 -10.07 -4.34
N ILE A 122 -13.22 -10.58 -5.57
CA ILE A 122 -14.40 -11.10 -6.27
C ILE A 122 -14.01 -12.40 -6.98
N GLY A 123 -14.72 -13.49 -6.70
CA GLY A 123 -14.52 -14.78 -7.39
C GLY A 123 -13.08 -15.31 -7.29
N GLY A 124 -12.40 -15.08 -6.17
CA GLY A 124 -11.01 -15.50 -5.94
C GLY A 124 -9.92 -14.60 -6.55
N ARG A 125 -10.32 -13.54 -7.28
CA ARG A 125 -9.43 -12.49 -7.81
C ARG A 125 -9.46 -11.26 -6.91
N ASN A 126 -8.29 -10.72 -6.61
CA ASN A 126 -8.11 -9.47 -5.88
C ASN A 126 -7.97 -8.31 -6.86
N TYR A 127 -8.65 -7.20 -6.58
CA TYR A 127 -8.60 -5.96 -7.35
C TYR A 127 -8.12 -4.83 -6.45
N LEU A 128 -7.21 -4.00 -6.95
CA LEU A 128 -6.68 -2.83 -6.28
C LEU A 128 -6.92 -1.61 -7.16
N HIS A 129 -7.74 -0.68 -6.67
CA HIS A 129 -7.88 0.65 -7.26
C HIS A 129 -6.73 1.54 -6.79
N TYR A 130 -6.10 2.23 -7.73
CA TYR A 130 -4.98 3.12 -7.46
C TYR A 130 -5.08 4.39 -8.30
N MET A 131 -4.38 5.42 -7.86
CA MET A 131 -4.20 6.66 -8.62
C MET A 131 -2.73 6.85 -9.02
N SER A 132 -2.52 7.32 -10.25
CA SER A 132 -1.26 7.83 -10.75
C SER A 132 -1.15 9.29 -10.37
N VAL A 133 -0.26 9.66 -9.44
CA VAL A 133 -0.08 11.05 -9.01
C VAL A 133 0.95 11.71 -9.91
N ARG A 134 0.61 12.86 -10.52
CA ARG A 134 1.53 13.63 -11.37
C ARG A 134 2.39 14.59 -10.57
N ARG A 135 1.79 15.26 -9.58
CA ARG A 135 2.47 16.20 -8.67
C ARG A 135 1.62 16.46 -7.42
N TRP A 136 2.28 16.77 -6.32
CA TRP A 136 1.67 17.36 -5.14
C TRP A 136 1.42 18.85 -5.37
N GLY A 137 0.28 19.36 -4.90
CA GLY A 137 -0.07 20.77 -4.88
C GLY A 137 0.10 21.37 -3.49
N MET A 138 -0.80 22.27 -3.11
CA MET A 138 -0.93 22.70 -1.71
C MET A 138 -1.29 21.51 -0.80
N PRO A 139 -1.05 21.59 0.53
CA PRO A 139 -1.49 20.55 1.46
C PRO A 139 -2.96 20.17 1.25
N GLY A 140 -3.22 18.86 1.10
CA GLY A 140 -4.56 18.33 0.80
C GLY A 140 -4.95 18.33 -0.68
N VAL A 141 -4.09 18.83 -1.58
CA VAL A 141 -4.34 18.88 -3.03
C VAL A 141 -3.26 18.12 -3.79
N TRP A 142 -3.68 17.24 -4.69
CA TRP A 142 -2.78 16.56 -5.62
C TRP A 142 -3.42 16.44 -6.99
N HIS A 143 -2.57 16.41 -8.02
CA HIS A 143 -3.02 16.24 -9.40
C HIS A 143 -2.68 14.83 -9.87
N THR A 144 -3.68 14.10 -10.34
CA THR A 144 -3.50 12.75 -10.88
C THR A 144 -3.38 12.76 -12.40
N ASN A 145 -2.62 11.82 -12.98
CA ASN A 145 -2.71 11.51 -14.40
C ASN A 145 -4.00 10.72 -14.69
N TYR A 146 -4.31 9.72 -13.87
CA TYR A 146 -5.48 8.84 -13.99
C TYR A 146 -5.72 8.04 -12.70
N GLY A 147 -6.92 7.47 -12.58
CA GLY A 147 -7.24 6.35 -11.69
C GLY A 147 -7.40 5.07 -12.50
N ALA A 148 -7.04 3.92 -11.93
CA ALA A 148 -7.09 2.63 -12.63
C ALA A 148 -7.15 1.45 -11.67
N LEU A 149 -7.43 0.26 -12.22
CA LEU A 149 -7.46 -1.00 -11.49
C LEU A 149 -6.25 -1.86 -11.85
N ALA A 150 -5.68 -2.50 -10.85
CA ALA A 150 -4.81 -3.65 -10.99
C ALA A 150 -5.51 -4.88 -10.39
N TYR A 151 -5.13 -6.07 -10.83
CA TYR A 151 -5.66 -7.30 -10.24
C TYR A 151 -4.56 -8.36 -10.03
N SER A 152 -4.82 -9.28 -9.10
CA SER A 152 -4.03 -10.48 -8.82
C SER A 152 -4.94 -11.69 -8.66
N ASP A 153 -4.57 -12.80 -9.30
CA ASP A 153 -5.24 -14.11 -9.21
C ASP A 153 -4.63 -15.03 -8.13
N ASP A 154 -3.58 -14.57 -7.45
CA ASP A 154 -2.76 -15.39 -6.54
C ASP A 154 -2.65 -14.83 -5.13
N GLY A 155 -3.55 -13.91 -4.75
CA GLY A 155 -3.60 -13.33 -3.42
C GLY A 155 -2.44 -12.38 -3.14
N GLY A 156 -1.98 -11.65 -4.16
CA GLY A 156 -0.89 -10.67 -4.03
C GLY A 156 0.50 -11.30 -3.84
N ARG A 157 0.69 -12.58 -4.21
CA ARG A 157 1.93 -13.33 -3.94
C ARG A 157 2.98 -13.21 -5.03
N ARG A 158 2.61 -13.02 -6.30
CA ARG A 158 3.58 -12.84 -7.40
C ARG A 158 3.37 -11.48 -8.07
N GLY A 159 4.47 -10.82 -8.40
CA GLY A 159 4.53 -9.43 -8.90
C GLY A 159 3.95 -9.18 -10.30
N ARG A 160 2.91 -9.91 -10.72
CA ARG A 160 2.18 -9.65 -11.98
C ARG A 160 0.81 -9.04 -11.71
N SER A 161 0.80 -7.89 -11.04
CA SER A 161 -0.35 -7.00 -11.06
C SER A 161 -0.48 -6.41 -12.47
N ARG A 162 -1.48 -6.87 -13.24
CA ARG A 162 -1.75 -6.32 -14.57
C ARG A 162 -2.58 -5.05 -14.42
N ARG A 163 -2.02 -3.90 -14.82
CA ARG A 163 -2.74 -2.62 -14.86
C ARG A 163 -3.76 -2.64 -16.01
N ARG A 164 -5.01 -2.30 -15.74
CA ARG A 164 -6.00 -1.92 -16.77
C ARG A 164 -6.37 -0.45 -16.57
N ARG A 165 -6.01 0.38 -17.54
CA ARG A 165 -6.36 1.81 -17.57
C ARG A 165 -7.85 1.94 -17.96
N SER A 166 -8.65 2.59 -17.12
CA SER A 166 -9.92 3.19 -17.50
C SER A 166 -9.75 4.72 -17.43
N GLY A 167 -10.30 5.45 -18.40
CA GLY A 167 -10.06 6.89 -18.61
C GLY A 167 -10.29 7.78 -17.39
N GLY A 168 -9.52 8.86 -17.31
CA GLY A 168 -9.46 9.76 -16.15
C GLY A 168 -10.74 10.56 -15.91
N THR A 169 -11.15 10.63 -14.65
CA THR A 169 -12.16 11.56 -14.15
C THR A 169 -11.49 12.60 -13.24
N ARG A 170 -11.91 13.87 -13.39
CA ARG A 170 -11.53 14.96 -12.47
C ARG A 170 -12.35 14.78 -11.19
N GLY A 171 -11.71 14.54 -10.07
CA GLY A 171 -12.35 14.68 -8.75
C GLY A 171 -12.24 16.13 -8.29
N SER A 172 -13.37 16.78 -8.04
CA SER A 172 -13.45 17.99 -7.20
C SER A 172 -14.13 17.57 -5.88
N PRO A 173 -13.63 17.96 -4.70
CA PRO A 173 -14.42 17.88 -3.49
C PRO A 173 -15.54 18.93 -3.56
N GLY A 174 -16.76 18.52 -3.24
CA GLY A 174 -17.84 19.44 -2.89
C GLY A 174 -17.61 20.08 -1.52
#